data_AF-A0A820X6N6-F1
#
_entry.id   AF-A0A820X6N6-F1
#
_cell.length_a   1.000
_cell.length_b   1.000
_cell.length_c   1.000
_cell.angle_alpha   90.00
_cell.angle_beta   90.00
_cell.angle_gamma   90.00
#
_symmetry.space_group_name_H-M   'P 1'
#
loop_
_entity.id
_entity.type
_entity.pdbx_description
1 polymer ?
#
loop_
_entity_poly.entity_id
_entity_poly.type
_entity_poly.pdbx_seq_one_letter_code
_entity_poly.pdbx_strand_id
1 'polypeptide(L)'
;MKIPSLNPEVGSMVRVYGSHVNDLNDFYLYSSWSHHKLLQLDQQLAEAYSQSSSYNIYLFLFKINIISFIDRSSTTASEEFNIGDYCAYQSENEVWYRGLIRERDSNGNAIVFKIDYGDVQHIPIRLLRPLEEWMFEVPRLAIHCSLADLVKPINDWSSEVISQFGSQLTKSFLYGKFINYNKSTDILSVEIKEKESNIHS
;
A
#
# COMPACT_ATOMS: atom_id res chain seq x y z
N MET A 1 -15.66 -6.94 1.22
CA MET A 1 -14.88 -7.52 2.33
C MET A 1 -13.84 -6.48 2.77
N LYS A 2 -13.49 -6.33 4.05
CA LYS A 2 -12.51 -5.31 4.51
C LYS A 2 -11.19 -5.99 4.89
N ILE A 3 -10.07 -5.46 4.42
CA ILE A 3 -8.73 -5.95 4.79
C ILE A 3 -8.28 -5.22 6.07
N PRO A 4 -8.07 -5.95 7.19
CA PRO A 4 -7.71 -5.34 8.46
C PRO A 4 -6.27 -4.84 8.47
N SER A 5 -5.94 -3.91 9.37
CA SER A 5 -4.57 -3.58 9.75
C SER A 5 -4.07 -4.60 10.79
N LEU A 6 -2.79 -4.95 10.75
CA LEU A 6 -2.12 -5.67 11.84
C LEU A 6 -1.23 -4.70 12.62
N ASN A 7 -1.86 -4.00 13.56
CA ASN A 7 -1.21 -2.95 14.34
C ASN A 7 -0.46 -3.55 15.54
N PRO A 8 0.77 -3.09 15.83
CA PRO A 8 1.46 -3.41 17.09
C PRO A 8 0.66 -2.97 18.31
N GLU A 9 0.90 -3.64 19.44
CA GLU A 9 0.24 -3.31 20.71
C GLU A 9 0.70 -1.95 21.23
N VAL A 10 -0.23 -1.17 21.78
CA VAL A 10 0.10 0.07 22.48
C VAL A 10 0.99 -0.25 23.70
N GLY A 11 2.06 0.52 23.86
CA GLY A 11 3.11 0.31 24.86
C GLY A 11 4.28 -0.55 24.35
N SER A 12 4.12 -1.26 23.23
CA SER A 12 5.20 -2.07 22.66
C SER A 12 6.32 -1.22 22.05
N MET A 13 7.53 -1.74 22.13
CA MET A 13 8.72 -1.24 21.42
C MET A 13 9.13 -2.30 20.41
N VAL A 14 9.09 -1.97 19.12
CA VAL A 14 9.40 -2.94 18.05
C VAL A 14 10.37 -2.36 17.06
N ARG A 15 11.11 -3.25 16.39
CA ARG A 15 11.91 -2.87 15.22
C ARG A 15 10.97 -2.50 14.08
N VAL A 16 11.22 -1.33 13.48
CA VAL A 16 10.44 -0.79 12.37
C VAL A 16 11.32 -0.37 11.20
N TYR A 17 10.71 -0.31 10.01
CA TYR A 17 11.33 0.14 8.76
C TYR A 17 10.42 1.20 8.14
N GLY A 18 10.98 2.28 7.60
CA GLY A 18 10.20 3.27 6.84
C GLY A 18 9.61 2.68 5.56
N SER A 19 8.33 2.98 5.28
CA SER A 19 7.68 2.68 4.02
C SER A 19 7.50 3.95 3.17
N HIS A 20 6.63 4.85 3.64
CA HIS A 20 6.24 6.06 2.92
C HIS A 20 5.97 7.18 3.92
N VAL A 21 6.15 8.44 3.49
CA VAL A 21 5.96 9.62 4.33
C VAL A 21 5.21 10.68 3.53
N ASN A 22 3.99 11.01 3.94
CA ASN A 22 3.24 12.16 3.43
C ASN A 22 3.46 13.39 4.33
N ASP A 23 3.45 13.17 5.65
CA ASP A 23 3.62 14.17 6.70
C ASP A 23 4.22 13.51 7.95
N LEU A 24 4.66 14.32 8.92
CA LEU A 24 5.06 13.80 10.25
C LEU A 24 3.87 13.23 11.05
N ASN A 25 2.63 13.51 10.64
CA ASN A 25 1.41 12.92 11.20
C ASN A 25 0.73 11.89 10.28
N ASP A 26 1.28 11.64 9.10
CA ASP A 26 0.77 10.70 8.09
C ASP A 26 1.96 10.05 7.39
N PHE A 27 2.45 8.97 8.00
CA PHE A 27 3.52 8.16 7.44
C PHE A 27 3.29 6.69 7.76
N TYR A 28 4.05 5.83 7.08
CA TYR A 28 3.83 4.41 7.08
C TYR A 28 5.11 3.67 7.45
N LEU A 29 4.97 2.72 8.37
CA LEU A 29 6.06 1.87 8.84
C LEU A 29 5.75 0.39 8.58
N TYR A 30 6.81 -0.41 8.47
CA TYR A 30 6.72 -1.86 8.55
C TYR A 30 7.24 -2.35 9.89
N SER A 31 6.57 -3.32 10.50
CA SER A 31 7.20 -4.19 11.49
C SER A 31 8.20 -5.13 10.80
N SER A 32 9.09 -5.78 11.56
CA SER A 32 9.95 -6.84 11.00
C SER A 32 9.17 -7.95 10.30
N TRP A 33 8.01 -8.33 10.84
CA TRP A 33 7.15 -9.33 10.21
C TRP A 33 6.56 -8.79 8.90
N SER A 34 6.00 -7.58 8.91
CA SER A 34 5.39 -6.98 7.72
C SER A 34 6.41 -6.81 6.59
N HIS A 35 7.64 -6.40 6.92
CA HIS A 35 8.71 -6.22 5.95
C HIS A 35 9.11 -7.54 5.27
N HIS A 36 9.20 -8.64 6.03
CA HIS A 36 9.45 -9.97 5.46
C HIS A 36 8.23 -10.50 4.68
N LYS A 37 7.02 -10.26 5.18
CA LYS A 37 5.78 -10.72 4.55
C LYS A 37 5.52 -10.02 3.21
N LEU A 38 5.94 -8.76 3.08
CA LEU A 38 5.81 -8.00 1.83
C LEU A 38 6.53 -8.69 0.67
N LEU A 39 7.77 -9.16 0.89
CA LEU A 39 8.53 -9.88 -0.14
C LEU A 39 7.83 -11.17 -0.59
N GLN A 40 7.20 -11.89 0.34
CA GLN A 40 6.43 -13.09 0.02
C GLN A 40 5.15 -12.75 -0.75
N LEU A 41 4.45 -11.70 -0.32
CA LEU A 41 3.22 -11.25 -0.97
C LEU A 41 3.49 -10.80 -2.41
N ASP A 42 4.58 -10.06 -2.65
CA ASP A 42 4.97 -9.62 -3.98
C ASP A 42 5.15 -10.80 -4.94
N GLN A 43 5.82 -11.87 -4.48
CA GLN A 43 5.97 -13.10 -5.27
C GLN A 43 4.61 -13.78 -5.53
N GLN A 44 3.76 -13.90 -4.51
CA GLN A 44 2.45 -14.56 -4.64
C GLN A 44 1.52 -13.80 -5.59
N LEU A 45 1.53 -12.46 -5.54
CA LEU A 45 0.78 -11.61 -6.46
C LEU A 45 1.28 -11.79 -7.90
N ALA A 46 2.60 -11.81 -8.10
CA ALA A 46 3.17 -12.04 -9.41
C ALA A 46 2.77 -13.41 -9.99
N GLU A 47 2.80 -14.47 -9.18
CA GLU A 47 2.37 -15.82 -9.59
C GLU A 47 0.87 -15.86 -9.95
N ALA A 48 0.01 -15.32 -9.08
CA ALA A 48 -1.44 -15.31 -9.29
C ALA A 48 -1.84 -14.59 -10.59
N TYR A 49 -1.29 -13.39 -10.81
CA TYR A 49 -1.65 -12.58 -11.98
C TYR A 49 -0.85 -12.90 -13.25
N SER A 50 0.29 -13.61 -13.17
CA SER A 50 1.02 -14.10 -14.36
C SER A 50 0.42 -15.38 -14.95
N GLN A 51 -0.15 -16.25 -14.11
CA GLN A 51 -0.73 -17.54 -14.52
C GLN A 51 -2.19 -17.46 -14.99
N SER A 52 -2.79 -16.26 -15.01
CA SER A 52 -4.13 -16.05 -15.56
C SER A 52 -4.11 -16.24 -17.08
N SER A 53 -4.09 -17.51 -17.49
CA SER A 53 -3.81 -18.03 -18.83
C SER A 53 -4.88 -17.59 -19.84
N SER A 54 -6.08 -17.23 -19.38
CA SER A 54 -7.11 -16.60 -20.21
C SER A 54 -6.70 -15.19 -20.65
N TYR A 55 -6.04 -14.39 -19.81
CA TYR A 55 -5.69 -13.00 -20.15
C TYR A 55 -4.53 -12.89 -21.14
N ASN A 56 -3.52 -13.76 -21.03
CA ASN A 56 -2.42 -13.80 -22.00
C ASN A 56 -2.91 -14.27 -23.38
N ILE A 57 -3.83 -15.24 -23.43
CA ILE A 57 -4.49 -15.64 -24.67
C ILE A 57 -5.37 -14.52 -25.23
N TYR A 58 -6.19 -13.84 -24.42
CA TYR A 58 -7.02 -12.73 -24.90
C TYR A 58 -6.19 -11.54 -25.41
N LEU A 59 -5.13 -11.16 -24.70
CA LEU A 59 -4.21 -10.10 -25.13
C LEU A 59 -3.42 -10.50 -26.38
N PHE A 60 -3.00 -11.77 -26.48
CA PHE A 60 -2.36 -12.31 -27.67
C PHE A 60 -3.30 -12.31 -28.87
N LEU A 61 -4.52 -12.83 -28.71
CA LEU A 61 -5.54 -12.93 -29.75
C LEU A 61 -6.07 -11.55 -30.21
N PHE A 62 -6.14 -10.57 -29.30
CA PHE A 62 -6.45 -9.17 -29.62
C PHE A 62 -5.32 -8.51 -30.44
N LYS A 63 -4.05 -8.71 -30.05
CA LYS A 63 -2.88 -8.19 -30.79
C LYS A 63 -2.78 -8.72 -32.22
N ILE A 64 -3.29 -9.92 -32.48
CA ILE A 64 -3.29 -10.54 -33.82
C ILE A 64 -4.62 -10.35 -34.59
N ASN A 65 -5.53 -9.49 -34.11
CA ASN A 65 -6.83 -9.18 -34.74
C ASN A 65 -7.74 -10.39 -35.03
N ILE A 66 -7.58 -11.52 -34.32
CA ILE A 66 -8.39 -12.72 -34.55
C ILE A 66 -9.77 -12.63 -33.89
N ILE A 67 -9.96 -11.73 -32.93
CA ILE A 67 -11.25 -11.49 -32.25
C ILE A 67 -11.91 -10.22 -32.81
N SER A 68 -12.04 -10.11 -34.13
CA SER A 68 -12.67 -8.94 -34.78
C SER A 68 -14.20 -8.87 -34.60
N PHE A 69 -14.80 -9.88 -33.95
CA PHE A 69 -16.25 -10.07 -33.89
C PHE A 69 -16.76 -10.64 -32.56
N ILE A 70 -16.15 -10.25 -31.44
CA ILE A 70 -16.85 -10.34 -30.16
C ILE A 70 -17.49 -8.97 -29.93
N ASP A 71 -18.82 -8.98 -29.87
CA ASP A 71 -19.64 -7.85 -29.43
C ASP A 71 -18.96 -7.19 -28.22
N ARG A 72 -18.68 -5.88 -28.31
CA ARG A 72 -18.06 -5.09 -27.23
C ARG A 72 -18.82 -5.19 -25.90
N SER A 73 -20.01 -5.78 -25.91
CA SER A 73 -20.88 -5.95 -24.74
C SER A 73 -20.74 -7.31 -24.00
N SER A 74 -19.94 -8.28 -24.46
CA SER A 74 -19.99 -9.61 -23.82
C SER A 74 -18.73 -10.49 -23.87
N THR A 75 -17.56 -10.04 -23.36
CA THR A 75 -16.62 -10.96 -22.66
C THR A 75 -15.71 -10.26 -21.64
N THR A 76 -16.33 -9.80 -20.57
CA THR A 76 -16.11 -10.14 -19.16
C THR A 76 -17.12 -9.21 -18.48
N ALA A 77 -17.82 -9.65 -17.44
CA ALA A 77 -18.37 -8.65 -16.54
C ALA A 77 -17.16 -7.81 -16.12
N SER A 78 -17.02 -6.59 -16.65
CA SER A 78 -16.13 -5.63 -16.03
C SER A 78 -16.75 -5.47 -14.67
N GLU A 79 -16.20 -6.14 -13.66
CA GLU A 79 -16.59 -5.87 -12.29
C GLU A 79 -16.44 -4.37 -12.15
N GLU A 80 -17.57 -3.69 -11.96
CA GLU A 80 -17.57 -2.26 -11.84
C GLU A 80 -16.85 -1.94 -10.54
N PHE A 81 -15.59 -1.53 -10.68
CA PHE A 81 -14.80 -1.05 -9.56
C PHE A 81 -15.44 0.21 -8.96
N ASN A 82 -15.85 0.11 -7.71
CA ASN A 82 -16.49 1.18 -6.97
C ASN A 82 -15.54 1.77 -5.91
N ILE A 83 -15.88 2.96 -5.45
CA ILE A 83 -15.20 3.57 -4.29
C ILE A 83 -15.40 2.64 -3.10
N GLY A 84 -14.30 2.29 -2.42
CA GLY A 84 -14.27 1.35 -1.31
C GLY A 84 -13.92 -0.09 -1.70
N ASP A 85 -13.86 -0.42 -2.99
CA ASP A 85 -13.43 -1.74 -3.43
C ASP A 85 -11.92 -1.90 -3.32
N TYR A 86 -11.51 -3.13 -2.99
CA TYR A 86 -10.12 -3.54 -3.04
C TYR A 86 -9.81 -4.11 -4.43
N CYS A 87 -8.63 -3.79 -4.93
CA CYS A 87 -8.18 -4.18 -6.26
C CYS A 87 -6.71 -4.57 -6.24
N ALA A 88 -6.26 -5.27 -7.27
CA ALA A 88 -4.87 -5.35 -7.67
C ALA A 88 -4.62 -4.46 -8.90
N TYR A 89 -3.39 -3.99 -9.05
CA TYR A 89 -2.92 -3.34 -10.26
C TYR A 89 -1.43 -3.63 -10.46
N GLN A 90 -0.99 -3.54 -11.71
CA GLN A 90 0.42 -3.67 -12.07
C GLN A 90 1.02 -2.28 -12.31
N SER A 91 2.19 -2.03 -11.75
CA SER A 91 2.98 -0.85 -12.06
C SER A 91 3.70 -0.95 -13.40
N GLU A 92 4.30 0.15 -13.83
CA GLU A 92 5.13 0.21 -15.04
C GLU A 92 6.34 -0.74 -14.98
N ASN A 93 6.84 -1.04 -13.77
CA ASN A 93 7.95 -1.97 -13.54
C ASN A 93 7.49 -3.43 -13.39
N GLU A 94 6.30 -3.76 -13.87
CA GLU A 94 5.71 -5.10 -13.85
C GLU A 94 5.43 -5.69 -12.45
N VAL A 95 5.54 -4.88 -11.39
CA VAL A 95 5.24 -5.31 -10.01
C VAL A 95 3.75 -5.13 -9.71
N TRP A 96 3.14 -6.14 -9.12
CA TRP A 96 1.73 -6.16 -8.70
C TRP A 96 1.55 -5.65 -7.27
N TYR A 97 0.48 -4.92 -7.05
CA TYR A 97 0.16 -4.34 -5.74
C TYR A 97 -1.31 -4.49 -5.39
N ARG A 98 -1.61 -4.59 -4.09
CA ARG A 98 -2.98 -4.43 -3.57
C ARG A 98 -3.30 -2.96 -3.34
N GLY A 99 -4.52 -2.58 -3.65
CA GLY A 99 -5.03 -1.24 -3.59
C GLY A 99 -6.44 -1.16 -3.02
N LEU A 100 -6.81 0.04 -2.57
CA LEU A 100 -8.16 0.41 -2.16
C LEU A 100 -8.57 1.64 -2.96
N ILE A 101 -9.68 1.56 -3.69
CA ILE A 101 -10.18 2.68 -4.48
C ILE A 101 -10.75 3.73 -3.54
N ARG A 102 -10.14 4.92 -3.53
CA ARG A 102 -10.58 6.06 -2.73
C ARG A 102 -11.51 6.96 -3.51
N GLU A 103 -11.18 7.22 -4.77
CA GLU A 103 -11.93 8.14 -5.63
C GLU A 103 -11.93 7.65 -7.08
N ARG A 104 -12.82 8.22 -7.89
CA ARG A 104 -12.89 8.02 -9.34
C ARG A 104 -12.97 9.38 -10.00
N ASP A 105 -12.17 9.57 -11.04
CA ASP A 105 -12.26 10.78 -11.85
C ASP A 105 -13.21 10.59 -13.05
N SER A 106 -13.56 11.70 -13.70
CA SER A 106 -14.42 11.70 -14.89
C SER A 106 -13.74 11.13 -16.14
N ASN A 107 -12.42 10.90 -16.09
CA ASN A 107 -11.61 10.43 -17.21
C ASN A 107 -11.44 8.90 -17.20
N GLY A 108 -12.09 8.21 -16.26
CA GLY A 108 -12.03 6.75 -16.15
C GLY A 108 -10.81 6.24 -15.38
N ASN A 109 -10.17 7.08 -14.56
CA ASN A 109 -9.15 6.67 -13.62
C ASN A 109 -9.72 6.55 -12.20
N ALA A 110 -9.07 5.70 -11.41
CA ALA A 110 -9.27 5.58 -9.98
C ALA A 110 -8.06 6.15 -9.24
N ILE A 111 -8.32 6.82 -8.14
CA ILE A 111 -7.32 7.14 -7.12
C ILE A 111 -7.26 5.95 -6.17
N VAL A 112 -6.16 5.21 -6.23
CA VAL A 112 -5.98 3.95 -5.52
C VAL A 112 -4.95 4.14 -4.42
N PHE A 113 -5.35 3.90 -3.17
CA PHE A 113 -4.43 3.86 -2.04
C PHE A 113 -3.74 2.49 -1.98
N LYS A 114 -2.41 2.48 -2.03
CA LYS A 114 -1.59 1.27 -2.02
C LYS A 114 -1.49 0.72 -0.60
N ILE A 115 -2.41 -0.19 -0.26
CA ILE A 115 -2.73 -0.54 1.13
C ILE A 115 -1.58 -1.16 1.92
N ASP A 116 -0.58 -1.70 1.22
CA ASP A 116 0.60 -2.31 1.83
C ASP A 116 1.80 -1.37 1.91
N TYR A 117 1.70 -0.12 1.44
CA TYR A 117 2.84 0.81 1.36
C TYR A 117 2.50 2.19 1.91
N GLY A 118 1.30 2.70 1.65
CA GLY A 118 0.81 3.97 2.18
C GLY A 118 0.78 5.14 1.19
N ASP A 119 1.30 4.97 -0.03
CA ASP A 119 1.21 5.97 -1.10
C ASP A 119 -0.07 5.79 -1.95
N VAL A 120 -0.40 6.81 -2.74
CA VAL A 120 -1.57 6.85 -3.60
C VAL A 120 -1.15 6.86 -5.07
N GLN A 121 -1.89 6.13 -5.92
CA GLN A 121 -1.62 6.00 -7.35
C GLN A 121 -2.85 6.34 -8.18
N HIS A 122 -2.63 6.92 -9.36
CA HIS A 122 -3.69 7.20 -10.34
C HIS A 122 -3.68 6.13 -11.42
N ILE A 123 -4.70 5.26 -11.41
CA ILE A 123 -4.71 4.05 -12.26
C ILE A 123 -5.96 4.06 -13.15
N PRO A 124 -5.83 3.91 -14.48
CA PRO A 124 -6.98 3.67 -15.35
C PRO A 124 -7.77 2.46 -14.87
N ILE A 125 -9.09 2.58 -14.70
CA ILE A 125 -9.94 1.53 -14.11
C ILE A 125 -9.80 0.20 -14.88
N ARG A 126 -9.61 0.25 -16.21
CA ARG A 126 -9.38 -0.92 -17.07
C ARG A 126 -8.13 -1.75 -16.71
N LEU A 127 -7.19 -1.18 -15.97
CA LEU A 127 -5.96 -1.85 -15.51
C LEU A 127 -6.11 -2.48 -14.12
N LEU A 128 -7.22 -2.20 -13.42
CA LEU A 128 -7.52 -2.83 -12.14
C LEU A 128 -7.95 -4.28 -12.32
N ARG A 129 -7.67 -5.11 -11.32
CA ARG A 129 -8.06 -6.51 -11.24
C ARG A 129 -8.69 -6.78 -9.87
N PRO A 130 -9.66 -7.70 -9.76
CA PRO A 130 -10.15 -8.10 -8.45
C PRO A 130 -9.06 -8.80 -7.65
N LEU A 131 -9.13 -8.66 -6.33
CA LEU A 131 -8.36 -9.50 -5.43
C LEU A 131 -9.00 -10.88 -5.31
N GLU A 132 -8.18 -11.92 -5.26
CA GLU A 132 -8.64 -13.28 -4.94
C GLU A 132 -8.94 -13.39 -3.43
N GLU A 133 -9.78 -14.36 -3.03
CA GLU A 133 -10.24 -14.51 -1.64
C GLU A 133 -9.09 -14.60 -0.63
N TRP A 134 -8.05 -15.39 -0.93
CA TRP A 134 -6.88 -15.54 -0.05
C TRP A 134 -6.12 -14.22 0.17
N MET A 135 -6.20 -13.28 -0.79
CA MET A 135 -5.54 -11.99 -0.67
C MET A 135 -6.23 -11.10 0.37
N PHE A 136 -7.49 -11.39 0.76
CA PHE A 136 -8.16 -10.68 1.86
C PHE A 136 -7.73 -11.19 3.24
N GLU A 137 -7.14 -12.39 3.32
CA GLU A 137 -6.63 -12.97 4.57
C GLU A 137 -5.30 -12.36 5.02
N VAL A 138 -4.56 -11.77 4.08
CA VAL A 138 -3.32 -11.04 4.39
C VAL A 138 -3.70 -9.64 4.90
N PRO A 139 -3.36 -9.25 6.14
CA PRO A 139 -3.65 -7.90 6.62
C PRO A 139 -2.86 -6.85 5.81
N ARG A 140 -3.25 -5.58 5.94
CA ARG A 140 -2.43 -4.46 5.45
C ARG A 140 -1.07 -4.50 6.13
N LEU A 141 -0.01 -4.45 5.34
CA LEU A 141 1.35 -4.60 5.83
C LEU A 141 1.94 -3.28 6.34
N ALA A 142 1.52 -2.15 5.76
CA ALA A 142 1.90 -0.82 6.19
C ALA A 142 1.08 -0.38 7.41
N ILE A 143 1.80 0.02 8.46
CA ILE A 143 1.23 0.57 9.70
C ILE A 143 1.12 2.08 9.51
N HIS A 144 -0.09 2.62 9.60
CA HIS A 144 -0.33 4.06 9.49
C HIS A 144 -0.03 4.74 10.82
N CYS A 145 0.89 5.69 10.78
CA CYS A 145 1.50 6.30 11.95
C CYS A 145 1.42 7.82 11.94
N SER A 146 1.38 8.39 13.14
CA SER A 146 1.68 9.79 13.43
C SER A 146 2.82 9.84 14.45
N LEU A 147 3.65 10.89 14.43
CA LEU A 147 4.63 11.05 15.49
C LEU A 147 3.93 11.44 16.80
N ALA A 148 4.34 10.82 17.91
CA ALA A 148 3.81 11.14 19.23
C ALA A 148 4.25 12.54 19.68
N ASP A 149 3.40 13.19 20.46
CA ASP A 149 3.67 14.46 21.15
C ASP A 149 4.07 15.64 20.25
N LEU A 150 3.82 15.54 18.94
CA LEU A 150 4.02 16.64 18.01
C LEU A 150 2.76 17.49 17.88
N VAL A 151 2.92 18.79 18.15
CA VAL A 151 1.92 19.79 17.80
C VAL A 151 2.17 20.20 16.37
N LYS A 152 1.17 20.00 15.51
CA LYS A 152 1.25 20.43 14.11
C LYS A 152 1.48 21.96 14.08
N PRO A 153 2.50 22.44 13.35
CA PRO A 153 2.73 23.88 13.21
C PRO A 153 1.56 24.55 12.48
N ILE A 154 1.38 25.85 12.72
CA ILE A 154 0.29 26.65 12.12
C ILE A 154 0.36 26.63 10.57
N ASN A 155 1.58 26.61 10.01
CA ASN A 155 1.82 26.69 8.56
C ASN A 155 2.25 25.35 7.94
N ASP A 156 1.82 24.22 8.50
CA ASP A 156 2.25 22.88 8.11
C ASP A 156 3.78 22.66 8.24
N TRP A 157 4.24 21.43 8.07
CA TRP A 157 5.67 21.12 8.03
C TRP A 157 6.24 21.52 6.67
N SER A 158 7.44 22.10 6.66
CA SER A 158 8.10 22.44 5.39
C SER A 158 8.50 21.16 4.65
N SER A 159 8.59 21.25 3.32
CA SER A 159 9.05 20.15 2.45
C SER A 159 10.41 19.61 2.87
N GLU A 160 11.30 20.47 3.36
CA GLU A 160 12.64 20.10 3.82
C GLU A 160 12.56 19.22 5.06
N VAL A 161 11.68 19.54 6.02
CA VAL A 161 11.49 18.74 7.23
C VAL A 161 10.91 17.37 6.90
N ILE A 162 9.87 17.32 6.05
CA ILE A 162 9.26 16.05 5.61
C ILE A 162 10.28 15.18 4.88
N SER A 163 11.04 15.77 3.96
CA SER A 163 12.10 15.08 3.21
C SER A 163 13.21 14.54 4.11
N GLN A 164 13.69 15.36 5.06
CA GLN A 164 14.68 14.92 6.04
C GLN A 164 14.16 13.78 6.90
N PHE A 165 12.92 13.87 7.39
CA PHE A 165 12.29 12.80 8.16
C PHE A 165 12.20 11.50 7.36
N GLY A 166 11.73 11.56 6.11
CA GLY A 166 11.69 10.41 5.20
C GLY A 166 13.06 9.79 4.93
N SER A 167 14.10 10.62 4.75
CA SER A 167 15.46 10.14 4.53
C SER A 167 16.02 9.37 5.74
N GLN A 168 15.70 9.81 6.96
CA GLN A 168 16.15 9.12 8.18
C GLN A 168 15.34 7.84 8.43
N LEU A 169 14.03 7.88 8.21
CA LEU A 169 13.14 6.72 8.35
C LEU A 169 13.52 5.54 7.46
N THR A 170 14.03 5.81 6.26
CA THR A 170 14.30 4.79 5.23
C THR A 170 15.75 4.34 5.20
N LYS A 171 16.65 5.01 5.93
CA LYS A 171 18.09 4.73 5.94
C LYS A 171 18.44 3.36 6.53
N SER A 172 17.74 2.95 7.58
CA SER A 172 17.95 1.68 8.28
C SER A 172 16.72 1.34 9.13
N PHE A 173 16.76 0.22 9.85
CA PHE A 173 15.73 -0.05 10.84
C PHE A 173 15.88 0.86 12.06
N LEU A 174 14.74 1.23 12.63
CA LEU A 174 14.61 2.04 13.84
C LEU A 174 13.82 1.26 14.89
N TYR A 175 13.66 1.84 16.08
CA TYR A 175 12.73 1.33 17.09
C TYR A 175 11.53 2.27 17.22
N GLY A 176 10.33 1.73 17.07
CA GLY A 176 9.08 2.46 17.27
C GLY A 176 8.43 2.07 18.59
N LYS A 177 8.21 3.04 19.47
CA LYS A 177 7.38 2.88 20.68
C LYS A 177 5.97 3.38 20.39
N PHE A 178 5.00 2.49 20.39
CA PHE A 178 3.61 2.85 20.09
C PHE A 178 2.91 3.38 21.34
N ILE A 179 2.45 4.63 21.30
CA ILE A 179 1.95 5.36 22.47
C ILE A 179 0.43 5.31 22.57
N ASN A 180 -0.26 5.49 21.44
CA ASN A 180 -1.71 5.52 21.39
C ASN A 180 -2.22 4.97 20.06
N TYR A 181 -3.47 4.50 20.06
CA TYR A 181 -4.16 4.01 18.87
C TYR A 181 -5.50 4.71 18.68
N ASN A 182 -5.60 5.51 17.61
CA ASN A 182 -6.86 6.07 17.18
C ASN A 182 -7.64 5.06 16.32
N LYS A 183 -8.62 4.39 16.93
CA LYS A 183 -9.45 3.37 16.27
C LYS A 183 -10.34 3.91 15.13
N SER A 184 -10.72 5.20 15.16
CA SER A 184 -11.60 5.76 14.12
C SER A 184 -10.84 6.06 12.85
N THR A 185 -9.59 6.51 12.96
CA THR A 185 -8.72 6.81 11.80
C THR A 185 -7.77 5.67 11.45
N ASP A 186 -7.68 4.65 12.31
CA ASP A 186 -6.71 3.56 12.22
C ASP A 186 -5.25 4.08 12.20
N ILE A 187 -4.93 5.04 13.07
CA ILE A 187 -3.60 5.67 13.17
C ILE A 187 -2.98 5.35 14.53
N LEU A 188 -1.73 4.92 14.51
CA LEU A 188 -0.90 4.70 15.69
C LEU A 188 0.04 5.88 15.92
N SER A 189 -0.02 6.49 17.10
CA SER A 189 0.98 7.50 17.50
C SER A 189 2.25 6.80 17.97
N VAL A 190 3.40 7.16 17.42
CA VAL A 190 4.68 6.46 17.64
C VAL A 190 5.82 7.43 17.99
N GLU A 191 6.62 7.07 18.98
CA GLU A 191 7.92 7.67 19.26
C GLU A 191 8.99 6.85 18.53
N ILE A 192 9.84 7.50 17.73
CA ILE A 192 10.86 6.82 16.91
C ILE A 192 12.24 7.04 17.53
N LYS A 193 12.99 5.96 17.70
CA LYS A 193 14.34 5.97 18.27
C LYS A 193 15.33 5.32 17.32
N GLU A 194 16.49 5.96 17.17
CA GLU A 194 17.62 5.35 16.52
C GLU A 194 18.14 4.17 17.34
N LYS A 195 18.84 3.25 16.66
CA LYS A 195 19.65 2.25 17.35
C LYS A 195 20.68 2.99 18.20
N GLU A 196 20.72 2.74 19.50
CA GLU A 196 21.83 3.22 20.33
C GLU A 196 23.14 2.77 19.67
N SER A 197 23.93 3.76 19.26
CA SER A 197 25.31 3.51 18.87
C SER A 197 25.95 2.95 20.13
N ASN A 198 26.42 1.70 20.10
CA ASN A 198 27.31 1.20 21.13
C ASN A 198 28.60 2.04 21.05
N ILE A 199 28.59 3.22 21.66
CA ILE A 199 29.78 3.98 21.99
C ILE A 199 30.23 3.47 23.35
N HIS A 200 30.79 2.27 23.33
CA HIS A 200 31.75 1.78 24.31
C HIS A 200 32.93 1.30 23.48
N SER A 201 34.18 1.63 23.75
CA SER A 201 34.87 2.52 24.70
C SER A 201 36.34 2.35 24.36
#